data_AF-A0A536WBX6-F1
#
_entry.id   AF-A0A536WBX6-F1
#
_cell.length_a   1.000
_cell.length_b   1.000
_cell.length_c   1.000
_cell.angle_alpha   90.00
_cell.angle_beta   90.00
_cell.angle_gamma   90.00
#
_symmetry.space_group_name_H-M   'P 1'
#
loop_
_entity.id
_entity.type
_entity.pdbx_description
1 polymer ?
#
loop_
_entity_poly.entity_id
_entity_poly.type
_entity_poly.pdbx_seq_one_letter_code
_entity_poly.pdbx_strand_id
1 'polypeptide(L)'
;MKQGFFVALLAIALGGIGTYAVGQPLLDGNPLAMLGNVKSDLKLNTSQQLQWDAVVAQTKAAHDAGRANFEQLKTALQAELAKPEPDFAAVATIADGVRGQHAALHKQTRDAWLALYATFTPEQKAVARDAIKAGIERMQARRAMHHGAPSH
;
A
#
# COMPACT_ATOMS: atom_id res chain seq x y z
N MET A 1 17.62 45.68 14.90
CA MET A 1 17.17 45.39 13.52
C MET A 1 16.94 43.88 13.48
N LYS A 2 15.70 43.36 13.46
CA LYS A 2 14.79 43.22 12.29
C LYS A 2 15.49 42.50 11.13
N GLN A 3 15.04 41.36 10.59
CA GLN A 3 13.82 40.56 10.87
C GLN A 3 14.09 39.44 11.92
N GLY A 4 13.38 38.31 12.07
CA GLY A 4 12.22 37.75 11.36
C GLY A 4 11.68 36.43 12.01
N PHE A 5 10.74 35.74 11.36
CA PHE A 5 10.17 34.44 11.77
C PHE A 5 9.93 33.53 10.55
N PHE A 6 9.87 32.19 10.74
CA PHE A 6 8.67 31.38 10.52
C PHE A 6 8.90 29.92 10.96
N VAL A 7 8.15 29.47 11.97
CA VAL A 7 8.00 28.04 12.31
C VAL A 7 6.79 27.51 11.57
N ALA A 8 6.98 26.58 10.64
CA ALA A 8 5.88 25.94 9.91
C ALA A 8 5.43 24.65 10.64
N LEU A 9 4.44 24.78 11.52
CA LEU A 9 3.69 23.64 12.04
C LEU A 9 2.78 23.08 10.93
N LEU A 10 3.20 21.99 10.29
CA LEU A 10 2.38 21.30 9.30
C LEU A 10 1.44 20.30 10.00
N ALA A 11 0.26 20.80 10.38
CA ALA A 11 -0.78 20.01 11.01
C ALA A 11 -1.37 18.99 10.02
N ILE A 12 -1.07 17.70 10.21
CA ILE A 12 -1.79 16.62 9.51
C ILE A 12 -3.15 16.46 10.19
N ALA A 13 -4.17 17.08 9.60
CA ALA A 13 -5.55 16.92 10.02
C ALA A 13 -6.05 15.49 9.73
N LEU A 14 -5.97 14.60 10.74
CA LEU A 14 -6.67 13.32 10.74
C LEU A 14 -8.17 13.54 11.02
N GLY A 15 -8.87 14.10 10.04
CA GLY A 15 -10.33 14.14 10.00
C GLY A 15 -10.91 12.77 9.63
N GLY A 16 -11.73 12.19 10.50
CA GLY A 16 -12.35 10.88 10.28
C GLY A 16 -13.76 10.95 9.68
N ILE A 17 -14.40 9.77 9.65
CA ILE A 17 -15.81 9.48 9.29
C ILE A 17 -16.10 9.38 7.78
N GLY A 18 -16.60 8.20 7.37
CA GLY A 18 -17.49 8.06 6.22
C GLY A 18 -16.91 7.38 4.97
N THR A 19 -17.48 6.22 4.62
CA THR A 19 -17.43 5.58 3.29
C THR A 19 -16.03 5.29 2.70
N TYR A 20 -15.42 4.18 3.13
CA TYR A 20 -14.25 3.58 2.46
C TYR A 20 -14.63 2.89 1.14
N ALA A 21 -14.97 3.67 0.12
CA ALA A 21 -15.42 3.18 -1.18
C ALA A 21 -14.79 3.94 -2.37
N VAL A 22 -13.51 4.32 -2.28
CA VAL A 22 -12.74 4.86 -3.42
C VAL A 22 -11.35 4.22 -3.48
N GLY A 23 -11.02 3.67 -4.65
CA GLY A 23 -9.91 2.77 -4.92
C GLY A 23 -8.57 3.08 -4.24
N GLN A 24 -8.12 2.17 -3.37
CA GLN A 24 -6.72 2.06 -3.05
C GLN A 24 -5.97 1.45 -4.26
N PRO A 25 -4.81 2.00 -4.66
CA PRO A 25 -3.93 1.32 -5.62
C PRO A 25 -3.50 -0.03 -5.04
N LEU A 26 -3.26 -1.02 -5.89
CA LEU A 26 -2.98 -2.42 -5.54
C LEU A 26 -1.94 -2.54 -4.41
N LEU A 27 -2.43 -2.73 -3.18
CA LEU A 27 -1.60 -2.87 -2.00
C LEU A 27 -0.73 -4.12 -2.14
N ASP A 28 0.58 -3.91 -2.04
CA ASP A 28 1.60 -4.96 -1.82
C ASP A 28 1.70 -6.05 -2.91
N GLY A 29 1.14 -5.81 -4.10
CA GLY A 29 1.12 -6.81 -5.18
C GLY A 29 0.30 -8.06 -4.84
N ASN A 30 -0.52 -8.01 -3.79
CA ASN A 30 -1.35 -9.13 -3.35
C ASN A 30 -2.73 -9.07 -4.03
N PRO A 31 -3.13 -10.07 -4.84
CA PRO A 31 -4.45 -10.07 -5.47
C PRO A 31 -5.59 -10.09 -4.45
N LEU A 32 -5.39 -10.64 -3.23
CA LEU A 32 -6.43 -10.68 -2.21
C LEU A 32 -6.77 -9.29 -1.64
N ALA A 33 -5.88 -8.29 -1.73
CA ALA A 33 -6.20 -6.91 -1.36
C ALA A 33 -7.28 -6.29 -2.28
N MET A 34 -7.47 -6.83 -3.49
CA MET A 34 -8.48 -6.37 -4.45
C MET A 34 -9.91 -6.66 -4.00
N LEU A 35 -10.07 -7.60 -3.04
CA LEU A 35 -11.35 -7.98 -2.47
C LEU A 35 -12.04 -6.85 -1.71
N GLY A 36 -11.32 -5.77 -1.36
CA GLY A 36 -11.91 -4.60 -0.70
C GLY A 36 -13.12 -4.02 -1.42
N ASN A 37 -13.14 -4.11 -2.76
CA ASN A 37 -14.24 -3.62 -3.60
C ASN A 37 -15.50 -4.51 -3.57
N VAL A 38 -15.41 -5.73 -3.00
CA VAL A 38 -16.51 -6.71 -2.94
C VAL A 38 -16.78 -7.22 -1.51
N LYS A 39 -16.29 -6.53 -0.47
CA LYS A 39 -16.48 -6.92 0.95
C LYS A 39 -17.96 -7.16 1.29
N SER A 40 -18.87 -6.34 0.77
CA SER A 40 -20.33 -6.46 0.93
C SER A 40 -20.90 -7.75 0.35
N ASP A 41 -20.25 -8.31 -0.66
CA ASP A 41 -20.77 -9.40 -1.49
C ASP A 41 -20.22 -10.75 -1.02
N LEU A 42 -19.09 -10.73 -0.31
CA LEU A 42 -18.55 -11.87 0.41
C LEU A 42 -19.43 -12.32 1.60
N LYS A 43 -20.42 -11.53 2.05
CA LYS A 43 -21.35 -11.88 3.15
C LYS A 43 -20.63 -12.52 4.36
N LEU A 44 -19.56 -11.88 4.81
CA LEU A 44 -18.68 -12.42 5.86
C LEU A 44 -19.46 -12.68 7.16
N ASN A 45 -19.25 -13.84 7.78
CA ASN A 45 -19.73 -14.09 9.13
C ASN A 45 -18.92 -13.30 10.17
N THR A 46 -19.38 -13.24 11.43
CA THR A 46 -18.74 -12.45 12.50
C THR A 46 -17.25 -12.75 12.69
N SER A 47 -16.84 -14.02 12.60
CA SER A 47 -15.43 -14.41 12.74
C SER A 47 -14.58 -13.95 11.55
N GLN A 48 -15.09 -14.19 10.33
CA GLN A 48 -14.47 -13.70 9.10
C GLN A 48 -14.39 -12.17 9.04
N GLN A 49 -15.37 -11.47 9.61
CA GLN A 49 -15.40 -10.01 9.67
C GLN A 49 -14.30 -9.47 10.60
N LEU A 50 -14.10 -10.07 11.77
CA LEU A 50 -13.00 -9.73 12.68
C LEU A 50 -11.63 -9.99 12.04
N GLN A 51 -11.46 -11.14 11.38
CA GLN A 51 -10.24 -11.45 10.63
C GLN A 51 -9.99 -10.46 9.49
N TRP A 52 -11.03 -10.12 8.73
CA TRP A 52 -10.96 -9.11 7.67
C TRP A 52 -10.45 -7.77 8.19
N ASP A 53 -11.03 -7.24 9.26
CA ASP A 53 -10.68 -5.91 9.76
C ASP A 53 -9.25 -5.91 10.35
N ALA A 54 -8.81 -7.01 10.97
CA ALA A 54 -7.42 -7.18 11.40
C ALA A 54 -6.43 -7.19 10.22
N VAL A 55 -6.73 -7.91 9.14
CA VAL A 55 -5.87 -7.99 7.94
C VAL A 55 -5.85 -6.66 7.19
N VAL A 56 -6.97 -5.92 7.14
CA VAL A 56 -7.00 -4.55 6.58
C VAL A 56 -6.15 -3.59 7.43
N ALA A 57 -6.24 -3.64 8.76
CA ALA A 57 -5.41 -2.84 9.65
C ALA A 57 -3.90 -3.13 9.46
N GLN A 58 -3.54 -4.41 9.32
CA GLN A 58 -2.18 -4.83 9.01
C GLN A 58 -1.69 -4.34 7.64
N THR A 59 -2.53 -4.48 6.61
CA THR A 59 -2.22 -3.99 5.25
C THR A 59 -1.99 -2.47 5.26
N LYS A 60 -2.81 -1.72 6.01
CA LYS A 60 -2.63 -0.29 6.22
C LYS A 60 -1.31 0.02 6.94
N ALA A 61 -0.97 -0.70 8.00
CA ALA A 61 0.28 -0.50 8.74
C ALA A 61 1.52 -0.79 7.86
N ALA A 62 1.49 -1.86 7.05
CA ALA A 62 2.56 -2.18 6.09
C ALA A 62 2.74 -1.07 5.04
N HIS A 63 1.65 -0.56 4.48
CA HIS A 63 1.67 0.57 3.55
C HIS A 63 2.20 1.87 4.20
N ASP A 64 1.80 2.15 5.45
CA ASP A 64 2.24 3.35 6.16
C ASP A 64 3.73 3.28 6.52
N ALA A 65 4.24 2.12 6.93
CA ALA A 65 5.68 1.86 7.05
C ALA A 65 6.40 2.00 5.70
N GLY A 66 5.80 1.50 4.61
CA GLY A 66 6.35 1.63 3.27
C GLY A 66 6.52 3.08 2.81
N ARG A 67 5.58 3.97 3.17
CA ARG A 67 5.69 5.41 2.91
C ARG A 67 6.79 6.06 3.76
N ALA A 68 6.89 5.71 5.05
CA ALA A 68 7.94 6.22 5.92
C ALA A 68 9.35 5.84 5.42
N ASN A 69 9.53 4.59 5.01
CA ASN A 69 10.78 4.08 4.44
C ASN A 69 11.16 4.78 3.12
N PHE A 70 10.18 5.09 2.27
CA PHE A 70 10.43 5.85 1.04
C PHE A 70 10.90 7.28 1.33
N GLU A 71 10.25 7.99 2.26
CA GLU A 71 10.68 9.33 2.67
C GLU A 71 12.05 9.31 3.36
N GLN A 72 12.39 8.27 4.13
CA GLN A 72 13.74 8.08 4.67
C GLN A 72 14.79 7.95 3.56
N LEU A 73 14.54 7.09 2.55
CA LEU A 73 15.46 6.87 1.44
C LEU A 73 15.64 8.15 0.60
N LYS A 74 14.55 8.86 0.32
CA LYS A 74 14.54 10.16 -0.36
C LYS A 74 15.33 11.22 0.42
N THR A 75 15.14 11.29 1.74
CA THR A 75 15.89 12.21 2.61
C THR A 75 17.39 11.91 2.59
N ALA A 76 17.78 10.63 2.69
CA ALA A 76 19.19 10.22 2.61
C ALA A 76 19.80 10.58 1.24
N LEU A 77 19.09 10.29 0.14
CA LEU A 77 19.55 10.65 -1.20
C LEU A 77 19.70 12.18 -1.36
N GLN A 78 18.76 12.98 -0.87
CA GLN A 78 18.85 14.44 -0.89
C GLN A 78 20.04 14.97 -0.07
N ALA A 79 20.34 14.35 1.08
CA ALA A 79 21.49 14.72 1.91
C ALA A 79 22.82 14.40 1.22
N GLU A 80 22.94 13.25 0.56
CA GLU A 80 24.15 12.91 -0.21
C GLU A 80 24.33 13.78 -1.45
N LEU A 81 23.26 14.08 -2.19
CA LEU A 81 23.30 14.97 -3.35
C LEU A 81 23.66 16.43 -3.01
N ALA A 82 23.61 16.83 -1.73
CA ALA A 82 24.03 18.15 -1.26
C ALA A 82 25.55 18.23 -0.96
N LYS A 83 26.28 17.10 -0.99
CA LYS A 83 27.73 17.07 -0.74
C LYS A 83 28.53 17.34 -2.02
N PRO A 84 29.75 17.91 -1.92
CA PRO A 84 30.69 17.98 -3.05
C PRO A 84 31.07 16.59 -3.60
N GLU A 85 31.15 15.60 -2.73
CA GLU A 85 31.41 14.19 -3.04
C GLU A 85 30.32 13.32 -2.38
N PRO A 86 29.25 12.92 -3.12
CA PRO A 86 28.17 12.09 -2.59
C PRO A 86 28.58 10.63 -2.32
N ASP A 87 28.15 10.08 -1.18
CA ASP A 87 28.30 8.65 -0.87
C ASP A 87 27.02 7.87 -1.21
N PHE A 88 26.94 7.36 -2.44
CA PHE A 88 25.83 6.50 -2.86
C PHE A 88 25.86 5.08 -2.26
N ALA A 89 26.98 4.64 -1.64
CA ALA A 89 27.02 3.36 -0.94
C ALA A 89 26.27 3.43 0.41
N ALA A 90 26.32 4.58 1.08
CA ALA A 90 25.45 4.86 2.24
C ALA A 90 23.96 4.81 1.85
N VAL A 91 23.57 5.44 0.72
CA VAL A 91 22.18 5.38 0.21
C VAL A 91 21.78 3.94 -0.15
N ALA A 92 22.66 3.18 -0.79
CA ALA A 92 22.41 1.78 -1.15
C ALA A 92 22.17 0.92 0.10
N THR A 93 22.98 1.09 1.14
CA THR A 93 22.84 0.39 2.44
C THR A 93 21.47 0.65 3.08
N ILE A 94 21.00 1.89 3.06
CA ILE A 94 19.66 2.26 3.55
C ILE A 94 18.58 1.60 2.67
N ALA A 95 18.74 1.62 1.35
CA ALA A 95 17.81 1.02 0.41
C ALA A 95 17.70 -0.51 0.58
N ASP A 96 18.80 -1.21 0.88
CA ASP A 96 18.79 -2.65 1.19
C ASP A 96 18.09 -2.96 2.51
N GLY A 97 18.34 -2.16 3.56
CA GLY A 97 17.61 -2.26 4.83
C GLY A 97 16.10 -2.09 4.64
N VAL A 98 15.69 -1.09 3.85
CA VAL A 98 14.30 -0.85 3.47
C VAL A 98 13.71 -2.02 2.67
N ARG A 99 14.42 -2.54 1.67
CA ARG A 99 13.98 -3.71 0.88
C ARG A 99 13.72 -4.93 1.75
N GLY A 100 14.61 -5.23 2.70
CA GLY A 100 14.47 -6.34 3.64
C GLY A 100 13.21 -6.20 4.53
N GLN A 101 12.97 -5.01 5.08
CA GLN A 101 11.77 -4.73 5.88
C GLN A 101 10.48 -4.86 5.06
N HIS A 102 10.46 -4.33 3.83
CA HIS A 102 9.30 -4.45 2.94
C HIS A 102 9.00 -5.90 2.59
N ALA A 103 10.02 -6.71 2.27
CA ALA A 103 9.84 -8.13 1.97
C ALA A 103 9.17 -8.90 3.12
N ALA A 104 9.56 -8.59 4.37
CA ALA A 104 8.97 -9.17 5.57
C ALA A 104 7.51 -8.72 5.77
N LEU A 105 7.22 -7.42 5.71
CA LEU A 105 5.88 -6.86 5.88
C LEU A 105 4.90 -7.35 4.79
N HIS A 106 5.34 -7.36 3.52
CA HIS A 106 4.56 -7.89 2.41
C HIS A 106 4.27 -9.38 2.59
N LYS A 107 5.24 -10.18 3.10
CA LYS A 107 5.00 -11.59 3.41
C LYS A 107 3.95 -11.74 4.50
N GLN A 108 4.12 -11.05 5.62
CA GLN A 108 3.19 -11.14 6.76
C GLN A 108 1.76 -10.76 6.36
N THR A 109 1.61 -9.71 5.55
CA THR A 109 0.31 -9.26 5.01
C THR A 109 -0.29 -10.29 4.05
N ARG A 110 0.50 -10.87 3.12
CA ARG A 110 0.02 -11.94 2.23
C ARG A 110 -0.44 -13.18 3.01
N ASP A 111 0.37 -13.63 3.97
CA ASP A 111 0.09 -14.83 4.77
C ASP A 111 -1.23 -14.66 5.58
N ALA A 112 -1.48 -13.45 6.10
CA ALA A 112 -2.72 -13.13 6.81
C ALA A 112 -3.96 -13.05 5.89
N TRP A 113 -3.83 -12.46 4.69
CA TRP A 113 -4.89 -12.52 3.67
C TRP A 113 -5.20 -13.95 3.22
N LEU A 114 -4.18 -14.80 3.08
CA LEU A 114 -4.34 -16.21 2.74
C LEU A 114 -5.04 -16.99 3.85
N ALA A 115 -4.71 -16.73 5.12
CA ALA A 115 -5.39 -17.32 6.28
C ALA A 115 -6.88 -16.96 6.30
N LEU A 116 -7.24 -15.70 6.06
CA LEU A 116 -8.64 -15.27 5.91
C LEU A 116 -9.32 -15.99 4.74
N TYR A 117 -8.71 -16.00 3.56
CA TYR A 117 -9.26 -16.67 2.37
C TYR A 117 -9.46 -18.19 2.57
N ALA A 118 -8.62 -18.84 3.38
CA ALA A 118 -8.79 -20.25 3.72
C ALA A 118 -10.15 -20.53 4.39
N THR A 119 -10.63 -19.60 5.23
CA THR A 119 -11.92 -19.68 5.94
C THR A 119 -13.16 -19.47 5.06
N PHE A 120 -13.00 -19.06 3.80
CA PHE A 120 -14.13 -18.74 2.93
C PHE A 120 -14.88 -20.00 2.48
N THR A 121 -16.21 -19.93 2.39
CA THR A 121 -17.05 -20.96 1.78
C THR A 121 -16.79 -21.06 0.26
N PRO A 122 -17.24 -22.13 -0.44
CA PRO A 122 -17.12 -22.22 -1.89
C PRO A 122 -17.71 -21.02 -2.65
N GLU A 123 -18.84 -20.49 -2.17
CA GLU A 123 -19.54 -19.34 -2.75
C GLU A 123 -18.72 -18.05 -2.57
N GLN A 124 -18.19 -17.82 -1.37
CA GLN A 124 -17.30 -16.71 -1.07
C GLN A 124 -16.00 -16.78 -1.89
N LYS A 125 -15.46 -17.99 -2.12
CA LYS A 125 -14.28 -18.22 -2.98
C LYS A 125 -14.58 -17.91 -4.46
N ALA A 126 -15.79 -18.20 -4.94
CA ALA A 126 -16.23 -17.82 -6.28
C ALA A 126 -16.30 -16.29 -6.46
N VAL A 127 -16.95 -15.58 -5.53
CA VAL A 127 -16.99 -14.10 -5.50
C VAL A 127 -15.56 -13.53 -5.49
N ALA A 128 -14.68 -14.09 -4.65
CA ALA A 128 -13.28 -13.65 -4.57
C ALA A 128 -12.51 -13.84 -5.89
N ARG A 129 -12.62 -15.02 -6.51
CA ARG A 129 -12.03 -15.33 -7.83
C ARG A 129 -12.45 -14.32 -8.89
N ASP A 130 -13.76 -14.04 -8.98
CA ASP A 130 -14.32 -13.21 -10.04
C ASP A 130 -13.95 -11.73 -9.84
N ALA A 131 -13.91 -11.26 -8.60
CA ALA A 131 -13.41 -9.93 -8.25
C ALA A 131 -11.92 -9.73 -8.60
N ILE A 132 -11.09 -10.73 -8.33
CA ILE A 132 -9.66 -10.73 -8.68
C ILE A 132 -9.49 -10.69 -10.19
N LYS A 133 -10.18 -11.57 -10.94
CA LYS A 133 -10.15 -11.60 -12.41
C LYS A 133 -10.52 -10.24 -13.00
N ALA A 134 -11.68 -9.69 -12.62
CA ALA A 134 -12.15 -8.41 -13.13
C ALA A 134 -11.20 -7.25 -12.80
N GLY A 135 -10.51 -7.30 -11.65
CA GLY A 135 -9.51 -6.29 -11.30
C GLY A 135 -8.18 -6.44 -12.05
N ILE A 136 -7.79 -7.66 -12.44
CA ILE A 136 -6.63 -7.90 -13.32
C ILE A 136 -6.93 -7.33 -14.72
N GLU A 137 -8.12 -7.58 -15.26
CA GLU A 137 -8.59 -7.04 -16.55
C GLU A 137 -8.57 -5.49 -16.52
N ARG A 138 -9.11 -4.86 -15.45
CA ARG A 138 -9.02 -3.39 -15.25
C ARG A 138 -7.58 -2.88 -15.15
N MET A 139 -6.66 -3.64 -14.56
CA MET A 139 -5.24 -3.28 -14.50
C MET A 139 -4.58 -3.35 -15.88
N GLN A 140 -4.85 -4.42 -16.64
CA GLN A 140 -4.34 -4.59 -18.01
C GLN A 140 -4.86 -3.48 -18.94
N ALA A 141 -6.15 -3.15 -18.87
CA ALA A 141 -6.75 -2.06 -19.66
C ALA A 141 -6.10 -0.69 -19.35
N ARG A 142 -5.91 -0.34 -18.07
CA ARG A 142 -5.21 0.89 -17.68
C ARG A 142 -3.76 0.90 -18.16
N ARG A 143 -3.05 -0.23 -18.07
CA ARG A 143 -1.68 -0.35 -18.58
C ARG A 143 -1.62 -0.13 -20.10
N ALA A 144 -2.56 -0.68 -20.86
CA ALA A 144 -2.66 -0.46 -22.31
C ALA A 144 -2.89 1.03 -22.65
N MET A 145 -3.76 1.73 -21.91
CA MET A 145 -3.98 3.18 -22.09
C MET A 145 -2.69 4.00 -21.87
N HIS A 146 -1.91 3.71 -20.83
CA HIS A 146 -0.67 4.44 -20.56
C HIS A 146 0.46 4.16 -21.56
N HIS A 147 0.50 2.99 -22.19
CA HIS A 147 1.46 2.69 -23.27
C HIS A 147 0.98 3.14 -24.66
N GLY A 148 -0.29 3.53 -24.81
CA GLY A 148 -0.90 3.99 -26.06
C GLY A 148 -0.98 5.51 -26.23
N ALA A 149 -0.57 6.30 -25.24
CA ALA A 149 -0.52 7.75 -25.34
C ALA A 149 0.75 8.19 -26.09
N PRO A 150 0.67 8.89 -27.23
CA PRO A 150 1.84 9.47 -27.87
C PRO A 150 2.44 10.55 -26.96
N SER A 151 3.73 10.42 -26.66
CA SER A 151 4.53 11.50 -26.10
C SER A 151 4.69 12.59 -27.16
N HIS A 152 3.90 13.65 -27.02
CA HIS A 152 4.04 14.92 -27.75
C HIS A 152 5.24 15.72 -27.24
#